data_AF-A0A1H3M7E4-F1
#
_entry.id   AF-A0A1H3M7E4-F1
#
_cell.length_a   1.000
_cell.length_b   1.000
_cell.length_c   1.000
_cell.angle_alpha   90.00
_cell.angle_beta   90.00
_cell.angle_gamma   90.00
#
_symmetry.space_group_name_H-M   'P 1'
#
loop_
_entity.id
_entity.type
_entity.pdbx_description
1 polymer ?
#
loop_
_entity_poly.entity_id
_entity_poly.type
_entity_poly.pdbx_seq_one_letter_code
_entity_poly.pdbx_strand_id
1 'polypeptide(L)' 'MKKPTLLYPRLSVDTAPVPAVGQAGGVLLTETVAASGLGAGLRAGLSPWRKPLAIHDPGKVVLDLALTLA' A
#
# COMPACT_ATOMS: atom_id res chain seq x y z
N MET A 1 19.19 7.51 -13.47
CA MET A 1 18.75 7.51 -12.06
C MET A 1 17.49 6.65 -11.95
N LYS A 2 17.55 5.48 -11.31
CA LYS A 2 16.38 4.59 -11.18
C LYS A 2 15.45 5.14 -10.10
N LYS A 3 14.20 5.48 -10.46
CA LYS A 3 13.16 5.81 -9.48
C LYS A 3 12.82 4.55 -8.69
N PRO A 4 12.74 4.59 -7.35
CA PRO A 4 12.23 3.46 -6.59
C PRO A 4 10.79 3.22 -7.02
N THR A 5 10.50 2.02 -7.53
CA THR A 5 9.14 1.58 -7.84
C THR A 5 8.41 1.41 -6.52
N LEU A 6 7.77 2.47 -6.04
CA LEU A 6 6.89 2.40 -4.88
C LEU A 6 5.68 1.52 -5.23
N LEU A 7 5.24 0.71 -4.26
CA LEU A 7 4.15 -0.26 -4.46
C LEU A 7 2.79 0.40 -4.78
N TYR A 8 2.63 1.65 -4.36
CA TYR A 8 1.45 2.48 -4.58
C TYR A 8 1.83 3.82 -5.23
N PRO A 9 0.99 4.35 -6.13
CA PRO A 9 1.17 5.69 -6.67
C PRO A 9 1.07 6.71 -5.53
N ARG A 10 1.91 7.76 -5.58
CA ARG A 10 1.81 8.89 -4.64
C ARG A 10 0.53 9.66 -4.94
N LEU A 11 -0.45 9.60 -4.04
CA LEU A 11 -1.64 10.42 -4.07
C LEU A 11 -1.30 11.82 -3.52
N SER A 12 -1.67 12.86 -4.27
CA SER A 12 -1.57 14.26 -3.83
C SER A 12 -2.95 14.72 -3.38
N VAL A 13 -3.07 15.22 -2.15
CA VAL A 13 -4.33 15.72 -1.59
C VAL A 13 -4.47 17.20 -1.95
N ASP A 14 -5.59 17.56 -2.57
CA ASP A 14 -6.03 18.95 -2.76
C ASP A 14 -6.97 19.34 -1.59
N THR A 15 -6.82 20.54 -1.05
CA THR A 15 -7.54 21.03 0.13
C THR A 15 -8.88 21.71 -0.21
N ALA A 16 -9.42 21.47 -1.41
CA ALA A 16 -10.75 21.93 -1.79
C ALA A 16 -11.85 21.33 -0.87
N PRO A 17 -12.96 22.04 -0.60
CA PRO A 17 -14.05 21.57 0.24
C PRO A 17 -14.91 20.56 -0.53
N VAL A 18 -14.34 19.38 -0.73
CA VAL A 18 -14.98 18.18 -1.28
C VAL A 18 -15.00 17.13 -0.16
N PRO A 19 -15.65 15.95 -0.31
CA PRO A 19 -15.62 14.88 0.69
C PRO A 19 -14.21 14.26 0.77
N ALA A 20 -13.24 15.06 1.19
CA ALA A 20 -11.81 14.79 1.20
C ALA A 20 -11.37 14.10 2.50
N VAL A 21 -12.27 13.96 3.49
CA VAL A 21 -11.96 13.27 4.75
C VAL A 21 -11.62 11.79 4.49
N GLY A 22 -12.33 11.13 3.58
CA GLY A 22 -12.02 9.76 3.16
C GLY A 22 -10.71 9.65 2.37
N GLN A 23 -10.38 10.67 1.55
CA GLN A 23 -9.13 10.70 0.79
C GLN A 23 -7.92 10.98 1.69
N ALA A 24 -8.05 11.91 2.65
CA ALA A 24 -7.03 12.19 3.65
C ALA A 24 -6.78 10.98 4.55
N GLY A 25 -7.84 10.25 4.94
CA GLY A 25 -7.73 8.99 5.68
C GLY A 25 -6.98 7.91 4.90
N GLY A 26 -7.31 7.71 3.63
CA GLY A 26 -6.59 6.77 2.76
C GLY A 26 -5.11 7.12 2.60
N VAL A 27 -4.79 8.40 2.41
CA VAL A 27 -3.40 8.88 2.34
C VAL A 27 -2.66 8.60 3.64
N LEU A 28 -3.24 8.97 4.79
CA LEU A 28 -2.65 8.70 6.11
C LEU A 28 -2.38 7.20 6.33
N LEU A 29 -3.32 6.33 5.92
CA LEU A 29 -3.13 4.88 6.02
C LEU A 29 -1.97 4.40 5.14
N THR A 30 -1.87 4.87 3.89
CA THR A 30 -0.75 4.50 3.00
C THR A 30 0.61 5.02 3.49
N GLU A 31 0.65 6.23 4.09
CA GLU A 31 1.86 6.75 4.73
C GLU A 31 2.23 5.95 5.96
N THR A 32 1.26 5.52 6.77
CA THR A 32 1.47 4.68 7.94
C THR A 32 2.06 3.31 7.54
N VAL A 33 1.55 2.70 6.47
CA VAL A 33 2.10 1.46 5.90
C VAL A 33 3.54 1.64 5.45
N ALA A 34 3.87 2.78 4.84
CA ALA A 34 5.22 3.10 4.41
C ALA A 34 6.17 3.34 5.60
N ALA A 35 5.74 4.13 6.58
CA ALA A 35 6.53 4.49 7.76
C ALA A 35 6.81 3.29 8.68
N SER A 36 5.83 2.40 8.83
CA SER A 36 5.97 1.17 9.63
C SER A 36 6.78 0.07 8.94
N GLY A 37 7.03 0.17 7.62
CA GLY A 37 7.64 -0.89 6.84
C GLY A 37 6.75 -2.12 6.66
N LEU A 38 5.46 -2.04 7.04
CA LEU A 38 4.53 -3.17 7.05
C LEU A 38 4.43 -3.85 5.68
N GLY A 39 4.39 -3.08 4.60
CA GLY A 39 4.33 -3.64 3.25
C GLY A 39 5.56 -4.49 2.87
N ALA A 40 6.75 -4.05 3.29
CA ALA A 40 7.98 -4.81 3.08
C ALA A 40 8.02 -6.06 3.97
N GLY A 41 7.59 -5.95 5.22
CA GLY A 41 7.48 -7.06 6.17
C GLY A 41 6.53 -8.15 5.67
N LEU A 42 5.33 -7.78 5.22
CA LEU A 42 4.35 -8.73 4.67
C LEU A 42 4.87 -9.41 3.41
N ARG A 43 5.50 -8.67 2.50
CA ARG A 43 6.09 -9.23 1.28
C ARG A 43 7.18 -10.25 1.59
N ALA A 44 8.05 -9.95 2.56
CA ALA A 44 9.09 -10.87 2.99
C ALA A 44 8.50 -12.12 3.69
N GLY A 45 7.61 -11.91 4.67
CA GLY A 45 7.00 -13.00 5.44
C GLY A 45 6.14 -13.94 4.60
N LEU A 46 5.49 -13.43 3.56
CA LEU A 46 4.64 -14.21 2.65
C LEU A 46 5.36 -14.68 1.38
N SER A 47 6.68 -14.42 1.26
CA SER A 47 7.47 -14.92 0.14
C SER A 47 7.42 -16.45 -0.04
N PRO A 48 7.40 -17.29 1.03
CA PRO A 48 7.27 -18.74 0.89
C PRO A 48 5.95 -19.19 0.21
N TRP A 49 4.91 -18.34 0.22
CA TRP A 49 3.61 -18.64 -0.38
C TRP A 49 3.52 -18.19 -1.85
N ARG A 50 4.54 -17.48 -2.35
CA ARG A 50 4.58 -17.05 -3.74
C ARG A 50 4.92 -18.23 -4.65
N LYS A 51 3.93 -18.69 -5.41
CA LYS A 51 4.12 -19.69 -6.47
C LYS A 51 4.95 -19.10 -7.62
N PRO A 52 5.71 -19.93 -8.38
CA PRO A 52 6.57 -19.44 -9.48
C PRO A 52 5.83 -18.63 -10.55
N LEU A 53 4.56 -18.96 -10.81
CA LEU A 53 3.72 -18.30 -11.80
C LEU A 53 2.74 -17.28 -11.17
N ALA A 54 2.95 -16.88 -9.92
CA ALA A 54 2.09 -15.92 -9.26
C ALA A 54 2.26 -14.52 -9.87
N ILE A 55 1.18 -14.00 -10.45
CA ILE A 55 1.11 -12.65 -11.01
C ILE A 55 1.05 -11.60 -9.90
N HIS A 56 0.33 -11.89 -8.82
CA HIS A 56 0.15 -10.99 -7.68
C HIS A 56 1.05 -11.37 -6.51
N ASP A 57 1.63 -10.34 -5.89
CA ASP A 57 2.40 -10.47 -4.66
C ASP A 57 1.45 -10.75 -3.49
N PRO A 58 1.56 -11.87 -2.77
CA PRO A 58 0.66 -12.18 -1.66
C PRO A 58 0.70 -11.14 -0.54
N GLY A 59 1.86 -10.50 -0.32
CA GLY A 59 1.99 -9.40 0.64
C GLY A 59 1.19 -8.17 0.21
N LYS A 60 1.13 -7.88 -1.09
CA LYS A 60 0.30 -6.80 -1.63
C LYS A 60 -1.19 -7.12 -1.49
N VAL A 61 -1.60 -8.33 -1.83
CA VAL A 61 -3.03 -8.73 -1.77
C VAL A 61 -3.58 -8.61 -0.33
N VAL A 62 -2.82 -9.09 0.65
CA VAL A 62 -3.21 -8.98 2.07
C VAL A 62 -3.25 -7.52 2.53
N LEU A 63 -2.27 -6.72 2.10
CA LEU A 63 -2.20 -5.30 2.44
C LEU A 63 -3.35 -4.49 1.83
N ASP A 64 -3.73 -4.77 0.58
CA ASP A 64 -4.87 -4.15 -0.10
C ASP A 64 -6.20 -4.48 0.62
N LEU A 65 -6.35 -5.72 1.08
CA LEU A 65 -7.50 -6.12 1.89
C LEU A 65 -7.54 -5.38 3.22
N ALA A 66 -6.42 -5.29 3.92
CA ALA A 66 -6.33 -4.57 5.19
C ALA A 66 -6.68 -3.07 5.03
N LEU A 67 -6.19 -2.43 3.97
CA LEU A 67 -6.51 -1.03 3.63
C LEU A 67 -8.00 -0.82 3.32
N THR A 68 -8.66 -1.82 2.73
CA THR A 68 -10.10 -1.73 2.41
C THR A 68 -10.99 -1.90 3.65
N LEU A 69 -10.51 -2.59 4.69
CA LEU A 69 -11.24 -2.87 5.92
C LEU A 69 -11.01 -1.83 7.03
N ALA A 70 -10.02 -0.96 6.88
CA ALA A 70 -9.68 0.11 7.82
C ALA A 70 -10.64 1.30 7.69
#